data_AF-A0A4Y2P8T1-F1
#
_entry.id   AF-A0A4Y2P8T1-F1
#
_cell.length_a   1.000
_cell.length_b   1.000
_cell.length_c   1.000
_cell.angle_alpha   90.00
_cell.angle_beta   90.00
_cell.angle_gamma   90.00
#
_symmetry.space_group_name_H-M   'P 1'
#
loop_
_entity.id
_entity.type
_entity.pdbx_description
1 polymer ?
#
loop_
_entity_poly.entity_id
_entity_poly.type
_entity_poly.pdbx_seq_one_letter_code
_entity_poly.pdbx_strand_id
1 'polypeptide(L)'
;MLQAAGLNGRRPVKKPMISAENHKARVEWAKAHKDWTNKEWEDVLWSDEIKYMLFGTDGIQWIEAIMIRSTDPSTFRTGSPAVM
;
A
#
# COMPACT_ATOMS: atom_id res chain seq x y z
N MET A 1 22.56 -2.71 17.38
CA MET A 1 21.77 -3.94 17.59
C MET A 1 20.96 -4.38 16.36
N LEU A 2 20.54 -3.50 15.42
CA LEU A 2 19.84 -3.92 14.18
C LEU A 2 20.76 -4.39 13.03
N GLN A 3 21.85 -3.65 12.76
CA GLN A 3 22.83 -4.02 11.72
C GLN A 3 23.61 -5.30 12.05
N ALA A 4 23.88 -5.53 13.34
CA ALA A 4 24.58 -6.73 13.82
C ALA A 4 23.77 -8.03 13.58
N ALA A 5 22.44 -7.92 13.45
CA ALA A 5 21.55 -9.03 13.13
C ALA A 5 21.23 -9.14 11.61
N GLY A 6 21.85 -8.31 10.76
CA GLY A 6 21.62 -8.31 9.31
C GLY A 6 20.25 -7.80 8.87
N LEU A 7 19.52 -7.09 9.74
CA LEU A 7 18.17 -6.59 9.45
C LEU A 7 18.22 -5.15 8.93
N ASN A 8 17.61 -4.93 7.76
CA ASN A 8 17.48 -3.61 7.15
C ASN A 8 16.07 -3.05 7.42
N GLY A 9 15.99 -1.82 7.93
CA GLY A 9 14.74 -1.11 8.07
C GLY A 9 14.06 -0.93 6.72
N ARG A 10 12.76 -1.25 6.63
CA ARG A 10 11.96 -1.05 5.43
C ARG A 10 10.70 -0.25 5.79
N ARG A 11 10.32 0.68 4.92
CA ARG A 11 9.01 1.33 5.01
C ARG A 11 7.94 0.35 4.49
N PRO A 12 6.97 -0.07 5.31
CA PRO A 12 5.87 -0.88 4.80
C PRO A 12 5.02 -0.02 3.85
N VAL A 13 4.86 -0.50 2.61
CA VAL A 13 3.91 0.09 1.67
C VAL A 13 2.55 -0.50 1.98
N LYS A 14 1.70 0.26 2.69
CA LYS A 14 0.28 -0.09 2.85
C LYS A 14 -0.39 0.02 1.49
N LYS A 15 -0.64 -1.12 0.84
CA LYS A 15 -1.45 -1.17 -0.39
C LYS A 15 -2.86 -1.62 0.00
N PRO A 16 -3.92 -0.93 -0.44
CA PRO A 16 -5.26 -1.45 -0.28
C PRO A 16 -5.37 -2.79 -1.01
N MET A 17 -6.07 -3.74 -0.41
CA MET A 17 -6.37 -5.01 -1.06
C MET A 17 -7.42 -4.75 -2.14
N ILE A 18 -7.07 -5.03 -3.39
CA ILE A 18 -7.95 -4.83 -4.54
C ILE A 18 -8.68 -6.17 -4.79
N SER A 19 -10.00 -6.13 -4.98
CA SER A 19 -10.76 -7.32 -5.36
C SER A 19 -10.32 -7.87 -6.72
N ALA A 20 -10.54 -9.16 -6.96
CA ALA A 20 -10.20 -9.78 -8.25
C ALA A 20 -10.91 -9.11 -9.43
N GLU A 21 -12.15 -8.67 -9.22
CA GLU A 21 -12.97 -7.95 -10.20
C GLU A 21 -12.36 -6.59 -10.54
N ASN A 22 -12.00 -5.80 -9.52
CA ASN A 22 -11.36 -4.51 -9.70
C ASN A 22 -9.98 -4.64 -10.38
N HIS A 23 -9.25 -5.72 -10.08
CA HIS A 23 -7.99 -6.01 -10.76
C HIS A 23 -8.21 -6.28 -12.25
N LYS A 24 -9.19 -7.11 -12.60
CA LYS A 24 -9.53 -7.41 -14.00
C LYS A 24 -9.97 -6.14 -14.76
N ALA A 25 -10.87 -5.36 -14.18
CA ALA A 25 -11.35 -4.11 -14.78
C ALA A 25 -10.21 -3.12 -15.04
N ARG A 26 -9.28 -2.97 -14.09
CA ARG A 26 -8.09 -2.12 -14.26
C ARG A 26 -7.19 -2.59 -15.40
N VAL A 27 -6.97 -3.90 -15.52
CA VAL A 27 -6.13 -4.46 -16.60
C VAL A 27 -6.81 -4.29 -17.96
N GLU A 28 -8.11 -4.51 -18.05
CA GLU A 28 -8.87 -4.33 -19.29
C GLU A 28 -8.86 -2.86 -19.73
N TRP A 29 -9.11 -1.95 -18.80
CA TRP A 29 -9.05 -0.52 -19.06
C TRP A 29 -7.66 -0.09 -19.56
N ALA A 30 -6.60 -0.50 -18.86
CA ALA A 30 -5.22 -0.17 -19.24
C ALA A 30 -4.83 -0.73 -20.61
N LYS A 31 -5.30 -1.93 -20.96
CA LYS A 31 -5.07 -2.51 -22.30
C LYS A 31 -5.80 -1.73 -23.38
N ALA A 32 -7.06 -1.35 -23.14
CA ALA A 32 -7.86 -0.61 -24.11
C ALA A 32 -7.31 0.80 -24.39
N HIS A 33 -6.64 1.40 -23.41
CA HIS A 33 -6.12 2.78 -23.48
C HIS A 33 -4.59 2.82 -23.63
N LYS A 34 -3.95 1.68 -23.92
CA LYS A 34 -2.49 1.57 -23.99
C LYS A 34 -1.89 2.44 -25.10
N ASP A 35 -2.57 2.48 -26.24
CA ASP A 35 -2.09 3.13 -27.46
C ASP A 35 -2.77 4.49 -27.70
N TRP A 36 -3.40 5.06 -26.66
CA TRP A 36 -4.00 6.38 -26.72
C TRP A 36 -2.97 7.48 -27.01
N THR A 37 -3.36 8.37 -27.92
CA THR A 37 -2.60 9.56 -28.31
C THR A 37 -2.78 10.69 -27.31
N ASN A 38 -1.87 11.66 -27.31
CA ASN A 38 -1.94 12.81 -26.40
C ASN A 38 -3.26 13.58 -26.50
N LYS A 39 -3.82 13.69 -27.71
CA LYS A 39 -5.11 14.36 -27.92
C LYS A 39 -6.26 13.64 -27.22
N GLU A 40 -6.26 12.30 -27.25
CA GLU A 40 -7.28 11.51 -26.54
C GLU A 40 -7.16 11.66 -25.03
N TRP A 41 -5.95 11.83 -24.48
CA TRP A 41 -5.75 12.13 -23.07
C TRP A 41 -6.21 13.56 -22.68
N GLU A 42 -6.02 14.54 -23.56
CA GLU A 42 -6.44 15.93 -23.36
C GLU A 42 -7.97 16.07 -23.32
N ASP A 43 -8.70 15.20 -24.02
CA ASP A 43 -10.16 15.19 -24.03
C ASP A 43 -10.77 14.58 -22.75
N VAL A 44 -9.96 13.96 -21.86
CA VAL A 44 -10.46 13.38 -20.60
C VAL A 44 -10.48 14.42 -19.48
N LEU A 45 -11.68 14.67 -18.95
CA LEU A 45 -11.88 15.44 -17.73
C LEU A 45 -11.76 14.53 -16.48
N TRP A 46 -10.74 14.76 -15.67
CA TRP A 46 -10.51 14.06 -14.42
C TRP A 46 -11.08 14.84 -13.23
N SER A 47 -11.74 14.16 -12.30
CA SER A 47 -12.11 14.69 -10.99
C SER A 47 -11.72 13.71 -9.90
N ASP A 48 -11.24 14.23 -8.77
CA ASP A 48 -10.93 13.44 -7.57
C ASP A 48 -11.13 14.32 -6.34
N GLU A 49 -11.35 13.68 -5.19
CA GLU A 49 -11.51 14.35 -3.91
C GLU A 49 -10.26 14.13 -3.06
N ILE A 50 -9.63 15.22 -2.61
CA ILE A 50 -8.52 15.16 -1.66
C ILE A 50 -8.95 15.66 -0.28
N LYS A 51 -8.51 14.96 0.76
CA LYS A 51 -8.68 15.39 2.15
C LYS A 51 -7.53 16.30 2.56
N TYR A 52 -7.82 17.56 2.86
CA TYR A 52 -6.86 18.49 3.46
C TYR A 52 -7.02 18.53 4.99
N MET A 53 -5.95 18.29 5.74
CA MET A 53 -5.95 18.34 7.20
C MET A 53 -5.17 19.56 7.69
N LEU A 54 -5.77 20.37 8.57
CA LEU A 54 -5.13 21.54 9.17
C LEU A 54 -4.17 21.17 10.32
N PHE A 55 -4.45 20.06 11.03
CA PHE A 55 -3.61 19.53 12.11
C PHE A 55 -3.61 17.99 12.10
N GLY A 56 -2.44 17.38 12.35
CA GLY A 56 -2.24 15.92 12.35
C GLY A 56 -1.87 15.33 10.98
N THR A 57 -1.29 14.12 10.98
CA THR A 57 -1.02 13.34 9.75
C THR A 57 -1.44 11.89 9.97
N ASP A 58 -1.87 11.20 8.91
CA ASP A 58 -2.11 9.74 8.91
C ASP A 58 -0.78 8.95 8.89
N GLY A 59 0.17 9.37 9.74
CA GLY A 59 1.62 9.11 9.64
C GLY A 59 2.10 7.69 9.36
N ILE A 60 3.36 7.61 8.91
CA ILE A 60 4.04 6.35 8.53
C ILE A 60 4.60 5.67 9.78
N GLN A 61 4.16 4.45 10.07
CA GLN A 61 4.83 3.57 11.02
C GLN A 61 5.91 2.73 10.32
N TRP A 62 7.13 2.75 10.86
CA TRP A 62 8.24 1.91 10.42
C TRP A 62 8.12 0.53 11.06
N ILE A 63 8.31 -0.53 10.27
CA ILE A 63 8.34 -1.92 10.78
C ILE A 63 9.67 -2.57 10.46
N GLU A 64 10.12 -3.45 11.35
CA GLU A 64 11.33 -4.26 11.18
C GLU A 64 10.97 -5.54 10.41
N ALA A 65 11.55 -5.74 9.23
CA ALA A 65 11.26 -6.90 8.38
C ALA A 65 12.27 -8.02 8.62
N ILE A 66 11.86 -9.09 9.30
CA ILE A 66 12.59 -10.37 9.32
C ILE A 66 12.38 -11.06 7.97
N MET A 67 13.46 -11.57 7.36
CA MET A 67 13.43 -12.23 6.06
C MET A 67 12.59 -13.52 6.13
N ILE A 68 11.32 -13.46 5.69
CA ILE A 68 10.38 -14.59 5.71
C ILE A 68 10.80 -15.62 4.65
N ARG A 69 11.51 -16.68 5.07
CA ARG A 69 11.46 -17.98 4.40
C ARG A 69 10.43 -18.83 5.16
N SER A 70 9.38 -19.23 4.45
CA SER A 70 8.23 -20.06 4.87
C SER A 70 7.24 -19.46 5.88
N THR A 71 5.99 -19.59 5.47
CA THR A 71 4.70 -19.19 6.05
C THR A 71 4.27 -20.01 7.29
N ASP A 72 3.72 -19.35 8.31
CA ASP A 72 2.70 -19.92 9.22
C ASP A 72 1.73 -18.81 9.70
N PRO A 73 0.38 -18.92 9.55
CA PRO A 73 -0.58 -17.88 9.94
C PRO A 73 -0.87 -17.78 11.45
N SER A 74 -0.21 -18.57 12.31
CA SER A 74 -0.62 -18.75 13.72
C SER A 74 -0.21 -17.63 14.70
N THR A 75 0.46 -16.57 14.27
CA THR A 75 1.02 -15.55 15.19
C THR A 75 0.17 -14.29 15.38
N PHE A 76 -1.08 -14.25 14.91
CA PHE A 76 -2.04 -13.22 15.35
C PHE A 76 -2.48 -13.51 16.80
N ARG A 77 -1.59 -13.31 17.76
CA ARG A 77 -1.94 -13.30 19.19
C ARG A 77 -2.35 -11.89 19.59
N THR A 78 -3.64 -11.77 19.89
CA THR A 78 -4.24 -10.73 20.72
C THR A 78 -3.61 -10.70 22.12
N GLY A 79 -3.28 -9.52 22.63
CA GLY A 79 -2.93 -9.26 24.05
C GLY A 79 -2.68 -7.77 24.22
N SER A 80 -3.72 -6.97 24.50
CA SER A 80 -4.22 -6.56 25.83
C SER A 80 -3.33 -5.49 26.52
N PRO A 81 -3.90 -4.40 27.07
CA PRO A 81 -3.18 -3.21 27.47
C PRO A 81 -2.67 -3.31 28.91
N ALA A 82 -1.40 -2.99 29.14
CA ALA A 82 -0.89 -2.59 30.44
C ALA A 82 0.54 -2.06 30.28
N VAL A 83 0.73 -0.75 30.49
CA VAL A 83 1.95 -0.24 31.14
C VAL A 83 1.51 0.90 32.07
N MET A 84 2.09 0.86 33.27
CA MET A 84 1.91 1.74 34.44
C MET A 84 2.07 3.22 34.17
#